data_AF-A0A819YJ27-F1
#
_entry.id   AF-A0A819YJ27-F1
#
_cell.length_a   1.000
_cell.length_b   1.000
_cell.length_c   1.000
_cell.angle_alpha   90.00
_cell.angle_beta   90.00
_cell.angle_gamma   90.00
#
_symmetry.space_group_name_H-M   'P 1'
#
loop_
_entity.id
_entity.type
_entity.pdbx_description
1 polymer ?
#
loop_
_entity_poly.entity_id
_entity_poly.type
_entity_poly.pdbx_seq_one_letter_code
_entity_poly.pdbx_strand_id
1 'polypeptide(L)'
;MLYNVFKEQQKRLKKLKFEVTECQSGIKNVVSFSTFIEIESHIKKLILKEKEIINERHNKKFTALKIPVNQGEFNNKLVYNLSYRALSSAEESLLTKGWKYAITPNKINNLNVKTDIEYMYYCMNKNRLLNNTDNANKIKTLLNEFGNKLKKKVDNEVPNLSTDELNAITTLLNEHSLVISKVDKGNAIVVMNRSDYLIKANEILDDKRAFKKLNQNLTDKRENEFIKFLLQLKRNKIISPDEYKLMRPETGSRTPEAYFLVKVHKSGQPVRPIISSYNSYNYNTAKYLATLLKPAISTCPSYVKDSFDFARIIKEKKNLPGLMCSLDVSSLFTNVPLDKAIDIAIKKIKLFHPKLTIDDENLR
;
A
#
# COMPACT_ATOMS: atom_id res chain seq x y z
N MET A 1 10.29 15.24 -3.05
CA MET A 1 11.04 16.39 -2.50
C MET A 1 12.54 16.09 -2.43
N LEU A 2 13.00 15.08 -1.68
CA LEU A 2 14.42 14.69 -1.57
C LEU A 2 15.10 14.34 -2.92
N TYR A 3 14.41 13.66 -3.83
CA TYR A 3 14.95 13.31 -5.15
C TYR A 3 15.26 14.53 -6.03
N ASN A 4 14.44 15.58 -5.95
CA ASN A 4 14.67 16.82 -6.70
C ASN A 4 15.88 17.58 -6.14
N VAL A 5 16.00 17.63 -4.82
CA VAL A 5 17.18 18.19 -4.14
C VAL A 5 18.44 17.41 -4.52
N PHE A 6 18.39 16.09 -4.58
CA PHE A 6 19.52 15.25 -5.03
C PHE A 6 19.93 15.55 -6.48
N LYS A 7 18.96 15.65 -7.40
CA LYS A 7 19.24 16.00 -8.81
C LYS A 7 19.87 17.39 -8.93
N GLU A 8 19.38 18.36 -8.18
CA GLU A 8 19.92 19.72 -8.17
C GLU A 8 21.37 19.75 -7.67
N GLN A 9 21.66 19.02 -6.58
CA GLN A 9 23.01 18.89 -6.05
C GLN A 9 23.95 18.16 -7.02
N GLN A 10 23.48 17.11 -7.72
CA GLN A 10 24.27 16.47 -8.77
C GLN A 10 24.59 17.41 -9.93
N LYS A 11 23.62 18.23 -10.36
CA LYS A 11 23.84 19.22 -11.42
C LYS A 11 24.88 20.26 -10.99
N ARG A 12 24.80 20.74 -9.75
CA ARG A 12 25.78 21.66 -9.18
C ARG A 12 27.18 21.04 -9.08
N LEU A 13 27.27 19.77 -8.67
CA LEU A 13 28.54 19.03 -8.63
C LEU A 13 29.18 18.90 -10.00
N LYS A 14 28.40 18.57 -11.05
CA LYS A 14 28.91 18.50 -12.42
C LYS A 14 29.44 19.85 -12.91
N LYS A 15 28.72 20.95 -12.62
CA LYS A 15 29.16 22.31 -12.96
C LYS A 15 30.47 22.68 -12.28
N LEU A 16 30.59 22.44 -10.97
CA LEU A 16 31.82 22.72 -10.22
C LEU A 16 33.02 21.90 -10.71
N LYS A 17 32.81 20.62 -11.08
CA LYS A 17 33.88 19.79 -11.66
C LYS A 17 34.39 20.36 -12.98
N PHE A 18 33.47 20.86 -13.82
CA PHE A 18 33.83 21.50 -15.07
C PHE A 18 34.64 22.79 -14.83
N GLU A 19 34.16 23.68 -13.95
CA GLU A 19 34.87 24.92 -13.59
C GLU A 19 36.27 24.65 -13.02
N VAL A 20 36.43 23.64 -12.17
CA VAL A 20 37.75 23.22 -11.65
C VAL A 20 38.67 22.77 -12.77
N THR A 21 38.15 22.05 -13.77
CA THR A 21 38.93 21.54 -14.90
C THR A 21 39.38 22.68 -15.81
N GLU A 22 38.53 23.70 -16.03
CA GLU A 22 38.89 24.93 -16.75
C GLU A 22 39.93 25.77 -16.01
N CYS A 23 39.82 25.91 -14.69
CA CYS A 23 40.86 26.59 -13.90
C CYS A 23 42.19 25.83 -13.96
N GLN A 24 42.16 24.50 -13.90
CA GLN A 24 43.36 23.68 -14.02
C GLN A 24 44.04 23.81 -15.39
N SER A 25 43.27 23.83 -16.48
CA SER A 25 43.83 24.06 -17.82
C SER A 25 44.38 25.49 -17.98
N GLY A 26 43.70 26.49 -17.39
CA GLY A 26 44.18 27.87 -17.36
C GLY A 26 45.52 28.02 -16.65
N ILE A 27 45.69 27.39 -15.47
CA ILE A 27 46.96 27.44 -14.73
C ILE A 27 48.07 26.70 -15.50
N LYS A 28 47.76 25.53 -16.09
CA LYS A 28 48.72 24.73 -16.88
C LYS A 28 49.32 25.52 -18.05
N ASN A 29 48.59 26.48 -18.61
CA ASN A 29 49.03 27.29 -19.73
C ASN A 29 49.92 28.48 -19.34
N VAL A 30 50.02 28.81 -18.05
CA VAL A 30 50.72 30.01 -17.55
C VAL A 30 52.00 29.66 -16.79
N VAL A 31 52.06 28.49 -16.14
CA VAL A 31 53.22 28.08 -15.33
C VAL A 31 54.00 26.95 -15.99
N SER A 32 55.26 26.76 -15.58
CA SER A 32 56.06 25.62 -16.01
C SER A 32 55.45 24.29 -15.57
N PHE A 33 55.70 23.21 -16.31
CA PHE A 33 55.12 21.90 -16.01
C PHE A 33 55.49 21.40 -14.60
N SER A 34 56.72 21.62 -14.14
CA SER A 34 57.15 21.24 -12.78
C SER A 34 56.37 22.01 -11.72
N THR A 35 56.21 23.34 -11.89
CA THR A 35 55.43 24.18 -10.98
C THR A 35 53.94 23.80 -10.98
N PHE A 36 53.38 23.44 -12.14
CA PHE A 36 51.99 22.98 -12.24
C PHE A 36 51.73 21.72 -11.40
N ILE A 37 52.63 20.73 -11.48
CA ILE A 37 52.49 19.47 -10.73
C ILE A 37 52.55 19.70 -9.21
N GLU A 38 53.42 20.60 -8.75
CA GLU A 38 53.51 20.96 -7.33
C GLU A 38 52.23 21.65 -6.84
N ILE A 39 51.72 22.61 -7.62
CA ILE A 39 50.45 23.30 -7.33
C ILE A 39 49.28 22.30 -7.29
N GLU A 40 49.19 21.42 -8.30
CA GLU A 40 48.12 20.43 -8.37
C GLU A 40 48.17 19.46 -7.18
N SER A 41 49.36 19.00 -6.80
CA SER A 41 49.59 18.15 -5.64
C SER A 41 49.18 18.83 -4.34
N HIS A 42 49.54 20.10 -4.16
CA HIS A 42 49.16 20.87 -2.97
C HIS A 42 47.64 21.09 -2.88
N ILE A 43 47.00 21.44 -4.00
CA ILE A 43 45.54 21.60 -4.07
C ILE A 43 44.82 20.28 -3.76
N LYS A 44 45.28 19.15 -4.30
CA LYS A 44 44.71 17.82 -4.01
C LYS A 44 44.80 17.49 -2.52
N LYS A 45 45.92 17.81 -1.86
CA LYS A 45 46.08 17.63 -0.40
C LYS A 45 45.11 18.50 0.40
N LEU A 46 44.93 19.78 0.03
CA LEU A 46 43.97 20.67 0.69
C LEU A 46 42.53 20.17 0.54
N ILE A 47 42.15 19.75 -0.68
CA ILE A 47 40.82 19.19 -0.95
C ILE A 47 40.57 17.94 -0.11
N LEU A 48 41.56 17.04 0.00
CA LEU A 48 41.42 15.82 0.79
C LEU A 48 41.19 16.14 2.28
N LYS A 49 41.98 17.06 2.84
CA LYS A 49 41.86 17.49 4.24
C LYS A 49 40.49 18.08 4.55
N GLU A 50 39.96 18.95 3.69
CA GLU A 50 38.60 19.50 3.86
C GLU A 50 37.51 18.43 3.75
N LYS A 51 37.70 17.44 2.87
CA LYS A 51 36.77 16.31 2.71
C LYS A 51 36.67 15.49 3.99
N GLU A 52 37.79 15.27 4.67
CA GLU A 52 37.85 14.56 5.95
C GLU A 52 37.10 15.33 7.04
N ILE A 53 37.35 16.64 7.17
CA ILE A 53 36.64 17.51 8.14
C ILE A 53 35.13 17.50 7.92
N ILE A 54 34.69 17.61 6.66
CA ILE A 54 33.26 17.57 6.31
C ILE A 54 32.65 16.20 6.66
N ASN A 55 33.34 15.11 6.35
CA ASN A 55 32.89 13.76 6.69
C ASN A 55 32.76 13.57 8.20
N GLU A 56 33.72 14.03 8.99
CA GLU A 56 33.63 13.98 10.45
C GLU A 56 32.43 14.78 10.97
N ARG A 57 32.21 15.98 10.45
CA ARG A 57 31.05 16.82 10.83
C ARG A 57 29.73 16.13 10.47
N HIS A 58 29.63 15.53 9.29
CA HIS A 58 28.45 14.77 8.87
C HIS A 58 28.23 13.53 9.73
N ASN A 59 29.29 12.81 10.06
CA ASN A 59 29.22 11.64 10.96
C ASN A 59 28.72 12.05 12.35
N LYS A 60 29.27 13.13 12.93
CA LYS A 60 28.80 13.68 14.22
C LYS A 60 27.32 14.06 14.18
N LYS A 61 26.87 14.73 13.11
CA LYS A 61 25.47 15.10 12.92
C LYS A 61 24.57 13.86 12.75
N PHE A 62 25.03 12.86 12.02
CA PHE A 62 24.34 11.60 11.81
C PHE A 62 24.18 10.81 13.12
N THR A 63 25.22 10.71 13.93
CA THR A 63 25.15 10.10 15.27
C THR A 63 24.25 10.88 16.23
N ALA A 64 24.28 12.22 16.17
CA ALA A 64 23.44 13.07 17.03
C ALA A 64 21.94 12.97 16.70
N LEU A 65 21.58 12.60 15.46
CA LEU A 65 20.19 12.41 15.05
C LEU A 65 19.49 11.22 15.71
N LYS A 66 20.18 10.43 16.56
CA LYS A 66 19.65 9.25 17.28
C LYS A 66 18.79 8.34 16.40
N ILE A 67 19.12 8.24 15.11
CA ILE A 67 18.59 7.18 14.26
C ILE A 67 19.24 5.91 14.82
N PRO A 68 18.47 4.91 15.29
CA PRO A 68 19.06 3.73 15.89
C PRO A 68 19.83 2.97 14.81
N VAL A 69 21.13 3.20 14.76
CA VAL A 69 22.07 2.38 14.03
C VAL A 69 22.54 1.35 15.05
N ASN A 70 21.97 0.15 14.93
CA ASN A 70 22.31 -1.07 15.67
C ASN A 70 21.93 -1.10 17.16
N GLN A 71 20.69 -1.50 17.44
CA GLN A 71 20.38 -2.42 18.54
C GLN A 71 19.28 -3.39 18.08
N GLY A 72 19.65 -4.67 17.93
CA GLY A 72 18.87 -5.72 17.29
C GLY A 72 19.09 -5.75 15.78
N GLU A 73 19.29 -6.94 15.20
CA GLU A 73 19.15 -7.16 13.76
C GLU A 73 17.74 -6.73 13.35
N PHE A 74 17.55 -5.45 13.05
CA PHE A 74 16.52 -5.06 12.11
C PHE A 74 16.93 -5.74 10.83
N ASN A 75 16.28 -6.87 10.57
CA ASN A 75 16.41 -7.62 9.33
C ASN A 75 15.83 -6.71 8.24
N ASN A 76 16.63 -5.73 7.80
CA ASN A 76 16.38 -4.78 6.72
C ASN A 76 16.29 -5.49 5.37
N LYS A 77 16.19 -6.82 5.39
CA LYS A 77 15.94 -7.66 4.23
C LYS A 77 14.57 -7.29 3.67
N LEU A 78 14.59 -6.51 2.59
CA LEU A 78 13.40 -6.13 1.83
C LEU A 78 12.85 -7.31 1.02
N VAL A 79 13.66 -8.37 0.85
CA VAL A 79 13.30 -9.58 0.08
C VAL A 79 13.68 -10.84 0.88
N TYR A 80 12.69 -11.61 1.30
CA TYR A 80 12.87 -12.91 1.92
C TYR A 80 12.74 -13.99 0.86
N ASN A 81 13.86 -14.50 0.35
CA ASN A 81 13.85 -15.69 -0.48
C ASN A 81 13.79 -16.95 0.40
N LEU A 82 12.63 -17.58 0.46
CA LEU A 82 12.33 -18.85 1.12
C LEU A 82 12.16 -19.98 0.09
N SER A 83 12.40 -19.72 -1.19
CA SER A 83 12.36 -20.72 -2.25
C SER A 83 13.69 -21.46 -2.36
N TYR A 84 13.69 -22.60 -3.05
CA TYR A 84 14.93 -23.34 -3.32
C TYR A 84 15.75 -22.70 -4.46
N ARG A 85 15.14 -21.81 -5.23
CA ARG A 85 15.77 -21.13 -6.37
C ARG A 85 16.49 -19.87 -5.88
N ALA A 86 17.76 -19.73 -6.24
CA ALA A 86 18.48 -18.48 -6.05
C ALA A 86 17.92 -17.40 -6.99
N LEU A 87 17.74 -16.18 -6.46
CA LEU A 87 17.37 -15.01 -7.26
C LEU A 87 18.63 -14.47 -7.94
N SER A 88 18.50 -14.02 -9.19
CA SER A 88 19.57 -13.27 -9.84
C SER A 88 19.73 -11.89 -9.19
N SER A 89 20.88 -11.24 -9.41
CA SER A 89 21.12 -9.87 -8.92
C SER A 89 20.08 -8.87 -9.46
N ALA A 90 19.63 -9.05 -10.70
CA ALA A 90 18.58 -8.24 -11.31
C ALA A 90 17.21 -8.48 -10.67
N GLU A 91 16.88 -9.73 -10.35
CA GLU A 91 15.64 -10.09 -9.63
C GLU A 91 15.62 -9.52 -8.22
N GLU A 92 16.74 -9.62 -7.49
CA GLU A 92 16.86 -9.05 -6.15
C GLU A 92 16.81 -7.51 -6.18
N SER A 93 17.52 -6.87 -7.12
CA SER A 93 17.45 -5.41 -7.33
C SER A 93 16.03 -4.95 -7.66
N LEU A 94 15.30 -5.70 -8.48
CA LEU A 94 13.90 -5.42 -8.82
C LEU A 94 13.01 -5.53 -7.57
N LEU A 95 13.07 -6.65 -6.86
CA LEU A 95 12.18 -6.95 -5.73
C LEU A 95 12.46 -6.04 -4.52
N THR A 96 13.71 -5.63 -4.30
CA THR A 96 14.08 -4.69 -3.21
C THR A 96 13.46 -3.31 -3.38
N LYS A 97 13.06 -2.90 -4.59
CA LYS A 97 12.32 -1.64 -4.80
C LYS A 97 10.93 -1.66 -4.14
N GLY A 98 10.37 -2.84 -3.91
CA GLY A 98 9.15 -3.07 -3.15
C GLY A 98 7.84 -2.83 -3.91
N TRP A 99 6.73 -3.28 -3.31
CA TRP A 99 5.39 -3.29 -3.93
C TRP A 99 4.80 -1.92 -4.32
N LYS A 100 5.33 -0.83 -3.76
CA LYS A 100 4.86 0.54 -4.02
C LYS A 100 5.75 1.27 -5.02
N TYR A 101 6.73 0.59 -5.60
CA TYR A 101 7.57 1.17 -6.62
C TYR A 101 6.74 1.45 -7.88
N ALA A 102 6.62 2.73 -8.25
CA ALA A 102 5.90 3.14 -9.43
C ALA A 102 6.82 2.97 -10.65
N ILE A 103 6.56 1.95 -11.46
CA ILE A 103 7.28 1.71 -12.72
C ILE A 103 6.88 2.79 -13.73
N THR A 104 7.86 3.40 -14.40
CA THR A 104 7.59 4.35 -15.48
C THR A 104 6.88 3.61 -16.63
N PRO A 105 5.67 4.02 -17.03
CA PRO A 105 4.97 3.35 -18.13
C PRO A 105 5.73 3.53 -19.44
N ASN A 106 6.05 2.43 -20.12
CA ASN A 106 6.77 2.46 -21.41
C ASN A 106 5.95 3.11 -22.54
N LYS A 107 4.61 3.08 -22.44
CA LYS A 107 3.68 3.70 -23.40
C LYS A 107 2.41 4.14 -22.66
N ILE A 108 1.91 5.32 -23.01
CA ILE A 108 0.56 5.74 -22.62
C ILE A 108 -0.44 5.20 -23.65
N ASN A 109 -1.53 4.60 -23.17
CA ASN A 109 -2.68 4.34 -24.03
C ASN A 109 -3.39 5.67 -24.35
N ASN A 110 -3.17 6.18 -25.56
CA ASN A 110 -3.73 7.45 -26.04
C ASN A 110 -5.26 7.46 -25.99
N LEU A 111 -5.90 6.31 -26.18
CA LEU A 111 -7.36 6.21 -26.12
C LEU A 111 -7.84 6.47 -24.69
N ASN A 112 -7.22 5.82 -23.70
CA ASN A 112 -7.59 6.00 -22.29
C ASN A 112 -7.45 7.47 -21.86
N VAL A 113 -6.33 8.13 -22.19
CA VAL A 113 -6.14 9.55 -21.85
C VAL A 113 -7.21 10.44 -22.49
N LYS A 114 -7.57 10.18 -23.76
CA LYS A 114 -8.66 10.92 -24.42
C LYS A 114 -10.00 10.65 -23.74
N THR A 115 -10.32 9.39 -23.47
CA THR A 115 -11.57 9.00 -22.81
C THR A 115 -11.67 9.59 -21.39
N ASP A 116 -10.58 9.61 -20.62
CA ASP A 116 -10.54 10.21 -19.29
C ASP A 116 -10.75 11.73 -19.35
N ILE A 117 -10.13 12.41 -20.32
CA ILE A 117 -10.32 13.85 -20.55
C ILE A 117 -11.78 14.14 -20.97
N GLU A 118 -12.35 13.35 -21.87
CA GLU A 118 -13.75 13.46 -22.29
C GLU A 118 -14.71 13.20 -21.13
N TYR A 119 -14.43 12.19 -20.30
CA TYR A 119 -15.22 11.86 -19.13
C TYR A 119 -15.16 12.97 -18.08
N MET A 120 -13.98 13.55 -17.84
CA MET A 120 -13.83 14.73 -17.00
C MET A 120 -14.68 15.89 -17.50
N TYR A 121 -14.62 16.19 -18.81
CA TYR A 121 -15.42 17.24 -19.41
C TYR A 121 -16.93 16.97 -19.27
N TYR A 122 -17.36 15.73 -19.51
CA TYR A 122 -18.74 15.29 -19.27
C TYR A 122 -19.17 15.50 -17.81
N CYS A 123 -18.34 15.11 -16.84
CA CYS A 123 -18.60 15.32 -15.42
C CYS A 123 -18.72 16.80 -15.08
N MET A 124 -17.85 17.66 -15.63
CA MET A 124 -17.90 19.11 -15.41
C MET A 124 -19.20 19.71 -15.96
N ASN A 125 -19.62 19.28 -17.16
CA ASN A 125 -20.86 19.73 -17.76
C ASN A 125 -22.08 19.27 -16.96
N LYS A 126 -22.14 17.99 -16.60
CA LYS A 126 -23.22 17.39 -15.80
C LYS A 126 -23.40 18.10 -14.45
N ASN A 127 -22.30 18.52 -13.82
CA ASN A 127 -22.32 19.23 -12.54
C ASN A 127 -22.48 20.75 -12.67
N ARG A 128 -22.83 21.28 -13.85
CA ARG A 128 -23.03 22.73 -14.11
C ARG A 128 -21.83 23.58 -13.66
N LEU A 129 -20.63 23.09 -13.91
CA LEU A 129 -19.38 23.83 -13.68
C LEU A 129 -18.96 24.66 -14.91
N LEU A 130 -19.63 24.45 -16.06
CA LEU A 130 -19.35 25.09 -17.34
C LEU A 130 -20.49 26.03 -17.74
N ASN A 131 -20.65 27.14 -17.01
CA ASN A 131 -21.82 28.01 -17.13
C ASN A 131 -21.74 29.07 -18.26
N ASN A 132 -20.56 29.24 -18.87
CA ASN A 132 -20.33 30.18 -19.97
C ASN A 132 -19.67 29.42 -21.14
N THR A 133 -20.22 29.58 -22.34
CA THR A 133 -19.76 28.95 -23.59
C THR A 133 -18.30 29.24 -23.91
N ASP A 134 -17.82 30.46 -23.64
CA ASP A 134 -16.42 30.84 -23.87
C ASP A 134 -15.48 30.15 -22.87
N ASN A 135 -15.92 30.00 -21.62
CA ASN A 135 -15.17 29.28 -20.60
C ASN A 135 -15.15 27.77 -20.89
N ALA A 136 -16.25 27.21 -21.39
CA ALA A 136 -16.33 25.81 -21.79
C ALA A 136 -15.37 25.48 -22.94
N ASN A 137 -15.29 26.35 -23.95
CA ASN A 137 -14.34 26.21 -25.05
C ASN A 137 -12.88 26.36 -24.58
N LYS A 138 -12.58 27.34 -23.72
CA LYS A 138 -11.24 27.50 -23.13
C LYS A 138 -10.82 26.26 -22.33
N ILE A 139 -11.72 25.71 -21.52
CA ILE A 139 -11.45 24.50 -20.72
C ILE A 139 -11.20 23.30 -21.63
N LYS A 140 -12.00 23.13 -22.69
CA LYS A 140 -11.79 22.05 -23.68
C LYS A 140 -10.41 22.15 -24.34
N THR A 141 -9.98 23.35 -24.72
CA THR A 141 -8.64 23.59 -25.28
C THR A 141 -7.54 23.28 -24.28
N LEU A 142 -7.66 23.76 -23.03
CA LEU A 142 -6.68 23.50 -21.97
C LEU A 142 -6.54 22.01 -21.65
N LEU A 143 -7.64 21.27 -21.62
CA LEU A 143 -7.65 19.82 -21.41
C LEU A 143 -6.94 19.07 -22.55
N ASN A 144 -7.19 19.47 -23.80
CA ASN A 144 -6.50 18.90 -24.97
C ASN A 144 -5.00 19.21 -24.95
N GLU A 145 -4.62 20.45 -24.63
CA GLU A 145 -3.21 20.83 -24.47
C GLU A 145 -2.53 20.05 -23.35
N PHE A 146 -3.22 19.86 -22.23
CA PHE A 146 -2.74 19.07 -21.10
C PHE A 146 -2.50 17.61 -21.50
N GLY A 147 -3.46 16.97 -22.19
CA GLY A 147 -3.28 15.61 -22.72
C GLY A 147 -2.08 15.48 -23.66
N ASN A 148 -1.89 16.46 -24.55
CA ASN A 148 -0.74 16.51 -25.47
C ASN A 148 0.60 16.71 -24.73
N LYS A 149 0.64 17.58 -23.71
CA LYS A 149 1.83 17.81 -22.87
C LYS A 149 2.17 16.58 -22.04
N LEU A 150 1.17 15.90 -21.48
CA LEU A 150 1.36 14.63 -20.76
C LEU A 150 1.99 13.57 -21.65
N LYS A 151 1.45 13.39 -22.87
CA LYS A 151 2.01 12.46 -23.85
C LYS A 151 3.48 12.76 -24.13
N LYS A 152 3.80 14.00 -24.51
CA LYS A 152 5.19 14.43 -24.76
C LYS A 152 6.10 14.21 -23.56
N LYS A 153 5.60 14.40 -22.34
CA LYS A 153 6.40 14.19 -21.13
C LYS A 153 6.75 12.71 -20.95
N VAL A 154 5.78 11.81 -21.11
CA VAL A 154 6.02 10.37 -20.91
C VAL A 154 6.82 9.74 -22.03
N ASP A 155 6.59 10.17 -23.29
CA ASP A 155 7.41 9.71 -24.42
C ASP A 155 8.90 10.07 -24.25
N ASN A 156 9.20 11.12 -23.48
CA ASN A 156 10.57 11.57 -23.18
C ASN A 156 11.05 11.17 -21.76
N GLU A 157 10.26 10.43 -20.98
CA GLU A 157 10.69 9.99 -19.65
C GLU A 157 11.65 8.80 -19.76
N VAL A 158 12.77 8.89 -19.06
CA VAL A 158 13.73 7.79 -18.96
C VAL A 158 13.10 6.68 -18.11
N PRO A 159 13.06 5.42 -18.60
CA PRO A 159 12.62 4.28 -17.81
C PRO A 159 13.37 4.21 -16.49
N ASN A 160 12.65 3.92 -15.41
CA ASN A 160 13.23 3.82 -14.07
C ASN A 160 13.67 2.39 -13.69
N LEU A 161 13.54 1.46 -14.64
CA LEU A 161 14.06 0.09 -14.57
C LEU A 161 15.12 -0.13 -15.64
N SER A 162 16.14 -0.92 -15.32
CA SER A 162 17.12 -1.40 -16.29
C SER A 162 16.53 -2.49 -17.20
N THR A 163 17.18 -2.74 -18.33
CA THR A 163 16.81 -3.85 -19.25
C THR A 163 16.83 -5.20 -18.53
N ASP A 164 17.82 -5.42 -17.65
CA ASP A 164 17.93 -6.66 -16.88
C ASP A 164 16.79 -6.81 -15.87
N GLU A 165 16.36 -5.72 -15.22
CA GLU A 165 15.20 -5.72 -14.33
C GLU A 165 13.88 -5.94 -15.08
N LEU A 166 13.76 -5.43 -16.31
CA LEU A 166 12.60 -5.73 -17.17
C LEU A 166 12.57 -7.21 -17.57
N ASN A 167 13.71 -7.78 -17.94
CA ASN A 167 13.84 -9.22 -18.21
C ASN A 167 13.55 -10.06 -16.96
N ALA A 168 13.96 -9.58 -15.78
CA ALA A 168 13.65 -10.21 -14.49
C ALA A 168 12.14 -10.20 -14.22
N ILE A 169 11.40 -9.14 -14.54
CA ILE A 169 9.93 -9.12 -14.45
C ILE A 169 9.34 -10.25 -15.30
N THR A 170 9.74 -10.33 -16.57
CA THR A 170 9.23 -11.37 -17.48
C THR A 170 9.58 -12.77 -16.99
N THR A 171 10.80 -12.97 -16.49
CA THR A 171 11.27 -14.25 -15.95
C THR A 171 10.44 -14.67 -14.73
N LEU A 172 10.24 -13.76 -13.78
CA LEU A 172 9.46 -14.03 -12.57
C LEU A 172 7.96 -14.20 -12.84
N LEU A 173 7.40 -13.52 -13.85
CA LEU A 173 5.99 -13.69 -14.25
C LEU A 173 5.71 -15.06 -14.87
N ASN A 174 6.68 -15.60 -15.62
CA ASN A 174 6.59 -16.92 -16.24
C ASN A 174 6.98 -18.05 -15.28
N GLU A 175 7.48 -17.73 -14.09
CA GLU A 175 7.87 -18.71 -13.09
C GLU A 175 6.67 -19.11 -12.22
N HIS A 176 5.98 -20.17 -12.64
CA HIS A 176 4.80 -20.67 -11.94
C HIS A 176 5.12 -21.49 -10.68
N SER A 177 6.36 -21.94 -10.50
CA SER A 177 6.78 -22.69 -9.30
C SER A 177 6.94 -21.81 -8.06
N LEU A 178 6.93 -20.49 -8.21
CA LEU A 178 7.10 -19.52 -7.13
C LEU A 178 5.81 -18.78 -6.78
N VAL A 179 5.73 -18.36 -5.52
CA VAL A 179 4.77 -17.39 -5.02
C VAL A 179 5.54 -16.18 -4.52
N ILE A 180 5.33 -15.05 -5.18
CA ILE A 180 5.87 -13.74 -4.78
C ILE A 180 4.75 -12.96 -4.12
N SER A 181 4.89 -12.67 -2.82
CA SER A 181 3.83 -12.01 -2.05
C SER A 181 4.36 -10.98 -1.05
N LYS A 182 3.44 -10.21 -0.47
CA LYS A 182 3.74 -9.33 0.66
C LYS A 182 3.94 -10.15 1.92
N VAL A 183 4.87 -9.72 2.76
CA VAL A 183 4.93 -10.22 4.13
C VAL A 183 3.73 -9.73 4.94
N ASP A 184 3.40 -10.45 6.01
CA ASP A 184 2.29 -10.11 6.91
C ASP A 184 2.49 -8.77 7.65
N LYS A 185 3.73 -8.40 7.96
CA LYS A 185 4.09 -7.16 8.66
C LYS A 185 5.24 -6.45 7.95
N GLY A 186 5.03 -5.19 7.62
CA GLY A 186 6.01 -4.37 6.90
C GLY A 186 5.76 -4.34 5.39
N ASN A 187 6.73 -3.83 4.63
CA ASN A 187 6.63 -3.66 3.18
C ASN A 187 7.61 -4.56 2.40
N ALA A 188 8.13 -5.61 3.05
CA ALA A 188 9.04 -6.56 2.42
C ALA A 188 8.28 -7.52 1.47
N ILE A 189 9.06 -8.13 0.59
CA ILE A 189 8.63 -9.17 -0.34
C ILE A 189 9.07 -10.52 0.22
N VAL A 190 8.24 -11.54 0.03
CA VAL A 190 8.64 -12.94 0.23
C VAL A 190 8.50 -13.68 -1.09
N VAL A 191 9.51 -14.50 -1.39
CA VAL A 191 9.51 -15.45 -2.51
C VAL A 191 9.54 -16.84 -1.90
N MET A 192 8.56 -17.67 -2.21
CA MET A 192 8.41 -19.02 -1.63
C MET A 192 8.08 -20.01 -2.74
N ASN A 193 8.45 -21.29 -2.59
CA ASN A 193 7.97 -22.32 -3.49
C ASN A 193 6.44 -22.43 -3.38
N ARG A 194 5.76 -22.58 -4.51
CA ARG A 194 4.30 -22.69 -4.58
C ARG A 194 3.79 -23.91 -3.81
N SER A 195 4.52 -25.02 -3.85
CA SER A 195 4.21 -26.24 -3.07
C SER A 195 4.15 -25.94 -1.57
N ASP A 196 5.19 -25.33 -1.01
CA ASP A 196 5.31 -25.01 0.41
C ASP A 196 4.23 -24.03 0.84
N TYR A 197 3.94 -23.04 0.00
CA TYR A 197 2.87 -22.09 0.21
C TYR A 197 1.49 -22.77 0.27
N LEU A 198 1.21 -23.69 -0.65
CA LEU A 198 -0.05 -24.44 -0.69
C LEU A 198 -0.19 -25.42 0.48
N ILE A 199 0.89 -26.07 0.90
CA ILE A 199 0.89 -26.93 2.09
C ILE A 199 0.49 -26.10 3.32
N LYS A 200 1.16 -24.97 3.56
CA LYS A 200 0.85 -24.06 4.68
C LYS A 200 -0.57 -23.49 4.60
N ALA A 201 -1.08 -23.25 3.40
CA ALA A 201 -2.47 -22.81 3.21
C ALA A 201 -3.46 -23.92 3.59
N ASN A 202 -3.22 -25.16 3.13
CA ASN A 202 -4.08 -26.30 3.41
C ASN A 202 -4.07 -26.68 4.89
N GLU A 203 -2.93 -26.59 5.59
CA GLU A 203 -2.85 -26.77 7.05
C GLU A 203 -3.87 -25.90 7.82
N ILE A 204 -4.17 -24.70 7.31
CA ILE A 204 -5.18 -23.81 7.89
C ILE A 204 -6.59 -24.18 7.43
N LEU A 205 -6.76 -24.44 6.12
CA LEU A 205 -8.07 -24.72 5.54
C LEU A 205 -8.64 -26.09 5.93
N ASP A 206 -7.80 -27.02 6.37
CA ASP A 206 -8.19 -28.35 6.83
C ASP A 206 -8.73 -28.36 8.27
N ASP A 207 -8.73 -27.22 8.98
CA ASP A 207 -9.39 -27.11 10.30
C ASP A 207 -10.92 -27.20 10.14
N LYS A 208 -11.45 -28.41 10.31
CA LYS A 208 -12.88 -28.74 10.19
C LYS A 208 -13.77 -28.04 11.23
N ARG A 209 -13.20 -27.44 12.28
CA ARG A 209 -13.95 -26.64 13.25
C ARG A 209 -14.28 -25.26 12.68
N ALA A 210 -13.43 -24.75 11.79
CA ALA A 210 -13.55 -23.40 11.22
C ALA A 210 -14.05 -23.43 9.76
N PHE A 211 -13.67 -24.44 8.98
CA PHE A 211 -13.92 -24.50 7.55
C PHE A 211 -14.72 -25.74 7.14
N LYS A 212 -15.62 -25.55 6.17
CA LYS A 212 -16.37 -26.61 5.51
C LYS A 212 -16.11 -26.57 4.01
N LYS A 213 -15.55 -27.64 3.47
CA LYS A 213 -15.37 -27.79 2.02
C LYS A 213 -16.72 -27.86 1.31
N LEU A 214 -16.86 -27.11 0.22
CA LEU A 214 -18.03 -27.12 -0.65
C LEU A 214 -17.68 -27.80 -1.97
N ASN A 215 -18.64 -28.52 -2.56
CA ASN A 215 -18.44 -29.26 -3.82
C ASN A 215 -18.66 -28.39 -5.07
N GLN A 216 -19.22 -27.19 -4.90
CA GLN A 216 -19.52 -26.27 -5.98
C GLN A 216 -19.45 -24.82 -5.51
N ASN A 217 -19.28 -23.90 -6.45
CA ASN A 217 -19.36 -22.48 -6.17
C ASN A 217 -20.83 -22.08 -5.92
N LEU A 218 -21.12 -21.49 -4.76
CA LEU A 218 -22.47 -21.08 -4.35
C LEU A 218 -22.72 -19.58 -4.52
N THR A 219 -21.80 -18.83 -5.13
CA THR A 219 -21.89 -17.37 -5.21
C THR A 219 -23.21 -16.90 -5.83
N ASP A 220 -23.55 -17.38 -7.03
CA ASP A 220 -24.77 -16.93 -7.73
C ASP A 220 -26.04 -17.37 -6.99
N LYS A 221 -26.03 -18.57 -6.41
CA LYS A 221 -27.16 -19.06 -5.62
C LYS A 221 -27.39 -18.18 -4.40
N ARG A 222 -26.33 -17.88 -3.64
CA ARG A 222 -26.39 -17.02 -2.45
C ARG A 222 -26.77 -15.60 -2.79
N GLU A 223 -26.27 -15.06 -3.90
CA GLU A 223 -26.67 -13.74 -4.39
C GLU A 223 -28.18 -13.70 -4.68
N ASN A 224 -28.70 -14.67 -5.42
CA ASN A 224 -30.12 -14.73 -5.75
C ASN A 224 -31.01 -14.86 -4.50
N GLU A 225 -30.64 -15.71 -3.56
CA GLU A 225 -31.33 -15.85 -2.27
C GLU A 225 -31.29 -14.53 -1.47
N PHE A 226 -30.13 -13.88 -1.44
CA PHE A 226 -29.94 -12.61 -0.74
C PHE A 226 -30.75 -11.46 -1.35
N ILE A 227 -30.78 -11.34 -2.68
CA ILE A 227 -31.58 -10.33 -3.38
C ILE A 227 -33.07 -10.56 -3.11
N LYS A 228 -33.54 -11.82 -3.12
CA LYS A 228 -34.94 -12.16 -2.78
C LYS A 228 -35.28 -11.72 -1.36
N PHE A 229 -34.39 -11.98 -0.41
CA PHE A 229 -34.55 -11.53 0.98
C PHE A 229 -34.66 -10.00 1.06
N LEU A 230 -33.73 -9.25 0.47
CA LEU A 230 -33.78 -7.78 0.46
C LEU A 230 -35.06 -7.24 -0.23
N LEU A 231 -35.53 -7.89 -1.30
CA LEU A 231 -36.77 -7.53 -1.97
C LEU A 231 -37.99 -7.74 -1.06
N GLN A 232 -38.01 -8.80 -0.26
CA GLN A 232 -39.07 -9.07 0.70
C GLN A 232 -39.10 -7.98 1.79
N LEU A 233 -37.94 -7.61 2.34
CA LEU A 233 -37.84 -6.50 3.32
C LEU A 233 -38.38 -5.19 2.74
N LYS A 234 -38.04 -4.87 1.48
CA LYS A 234 -38.53 -3.68 0.80
C LYS A 234 -40.05 -3.73 0.58
N ARG A 235 -40.59 -4.86 0.13
CA ARG A 235 -42.05 -5.04 -0.10
C ARG A 235 -42.84 -4.89 1.19
N ASN A 236 -42.31 -5.41 2.29
CA ASN A 236 -42.90 -5.29 3.61
C ASN A 236 -42.67 -3.92 4.26
N LYS A 237 -42.04 -2.97 3.56
CA LYS A 237 -41.69 -1.62 4.05
C LYS A 237 -40.82 -1.63 5.31
N ILE A 238 -40.07 -2.70 5.54
CA ILE A 238 -39.11 -2.84 6.64
C ILE A 238 -37.87 -1.98 6.35
N ILE A 239 -37.47 -1.92 5.08
CA ILE A 239 -36.40 -1.03 4.57
C ILE A 239 -36.94 -0.12 3.47
N SER A 240 -36.37 1.07 3.36
CA SER A 240 -36.70 2.03 2.31
C SER A 240 -36.16 1.60 0.93
N PRO A 241 -36.71 2.15 -0.17
CA PRO A 241 -36.17 1.92 -1.51
C PRO A 241 -34.68 2.31 -1.65
N ASP A 242 -34.25 3.35 -0.94
CA ASP A 242 -32.87 3.83 -0.95
C ASP A 242 -31.93 2.89 -0.19
N GLU A 243 -32.36 2.38 0.97
CA GLU A 243 -31.60 1.35 1.70
C GLU A 243 -31.48 0.05 0.92
N TYR A 244 -32.56 -0.38 0.26
CA TYR A 244 -32.53 -1.52 -0.65
C TYR A 244 -31.48 -1.30 -1.75
N LYS A 245 -31.48 -0.12 -2.39
CA LYS A 245 -30.52 0.21 -3.45
C LYS A 245 -29.08 0.24 -2.92
N LEU A 246 -28.87 0.75 -1.70
CA LEU A 246 -27.58 0.82 -1.05
C LEU A 246 -27.01 -0.55 -0.67
N MET A 247 -27.88 -1.47 -0.22
CA MET A 247 -27.49 -2.79 0.27
C MET A 247 -27.36 -3.84 -0.83
N ARG A 248 -28.15 -3.73 -1.90
CA ARG A 248 -28.14 -4.70 -2.99
C ARG A 248 -26.79 -4.66 -3.75
N PRO A 249 -26.25 -5.81 -4.20
CA PRO A 249 -25.15 -5.82 -5.16
C PRO A 249 -25.56 -5.15 -6.49
N GLU A 250 -24.66 -4.36 -7.08
CA GLU A 250 -24.94 -3.57 -8.30
C GLU A 250 -24.75 -4.38 -9.58
N THR A 251 -23.67 -5.15 -9.63
CA THR A 251 -23.27 -6.03 -10.73
C THR A 251 -22.87 -7.37 -10.11
N GLY A 252 -22.99 -8.48 -10.85
CA GLY A 252 -22.86 -9.85 -10.33
C GLY A 252 -21.71 -10.03 -9.34
N SER A 253 -21.92 -10.86 -8.33
CA SER A 253 -21.02 -10.99 -7.18
C SER A 253 -19.76 -11.76 -7.52
N ARG A 254 -18.63 -11.32 -6.97
CA ARG A 254 -17.38 -12.08 -6.98
C ARG A 254 -17.36 -13.10 -5.84
N THR A 255 -16.89 -14.31 -6.12
CA THR A 255 -16.57 -15.29 -5.08
C THR A 255 -15.41 -14.78 -4.23
N PRO A 256 -15.56 -14.67 -2.90
CA PRO A 256 -14.44 -14.29 -2.04
C PRO A 256 -13.26 -15.23 -2.20
N GLU A 257 -12.07 -14.67 -2.33
CA GLU A 257 -10.82 -15.43 -2.50
C GLU A 257 -9.95 -15.33 -1.25
N ALA A 258 -9.39 -16.46 -0.83
CA ALA A 258 -8.40 -16.51 0.23
C ALA A 258 -6.99 -16.37 -0.35
N TYR A 259 -6.16 -15.53 0.27
CA TYR A 259 -4.72 -15.50 0.06
C TYR A 259 -4.00 -15.48 1.40
N PHE A 260 -2.73 -15.86 1.42
CA PHE A 260 -2.00 -16.18 2.64
C PHE A 260 -0.74 -15.32 2.73
N LEU A 261 -0.60 -14.55 3.81
CA LEU A 261 0.55 -13.67 4.02
C LEU A 261 1.56 -14.34 4.95
N VAL A 262 2.82 -14.42 4.54
CA VAL A 262 3.87 -15.10 5.31
C VAL A 262 4.31 -14.24 6.50
N LYS A 263 4.31 -14.80 7.71
CA LYS A 263 4.84 -14.17 8.93
C LYS A 263 6.33 -14.49 9.06
N VAL A 264 7.15 -13.83 8.23
CA VAL A 264 8.61 -14.04 8.18
C VAL A 264 9.35 -13.83 9.50
N HIS A 265 8.75 -13.09 10.43
CA HIS A 265 9.27 -12.80 11.78
C HIS A 265 8.96 -13.90 12.81
N LYS A 266 8.29 -14.99 12.44
CA LYS A 266 7.98 -16.12 13.31
C LYS A 266 8.69 -17.37 12.83
N SER A 267 9.12 -18.21 13.78
CA SER A 267 9.70 -19.53 13.48
C SER A 267 8.74 -20.38 12.65
N GLY A 268 9.28 -21.13 11.69
CA GLY A 268 8.51 -21.92 10.72
C GLY A 268 7.73 -21.11 9.68
N GLN A 269 7.85 -19.77 9.69
CA GLN A 269 7.22 -18.84 8.74
C GLN A 269 5.75 -19.19 8.45
N PRO A 270 4.89 -19.24 9.49
CA PRO A 270 3.48 -19.55 9.33
C PRO A 270 2.79 -18.48 8.49
N VAL A 271 1.69 -18.85 7.84
CA VAL A 271 0.91 -17.91 7.02
C VAL A 271 -0.31 -17.37 7.77
N ARG A 272 -0.75 -16.17 7.41
CA ARG A 272 -2.03 -15.58 7.85
C ARG A 272 -3.03 -15.64 6.69
N PRO A 273 -4.21 -16.27 6.85
CA PRO A 273 -5.25 -16.22 5.84
C PRO A 273 -5.86 -14.81 5.81
N ILE A 274 -6.05 -14.28 4.61
CA ILE A 274 -6.79 -13.04 4.34
C ILE A 274 -7.87 -13.37 3.31
N ILE A 275 -9.10 -12.98 3.59
CA ILE A 275 -10.23 -13.16 2.68
C ILE A 275 -10.51 -11.85 1.96
N SER A 276 -10.34 -11.85 0.64
CA SER A 276 -10.71 -10.74 -0.24
C SER A 276 -12.20 -10.83 -0.60
N SER A 277 -13.05 -10.21 0.22
CA SER A 277 -14.51 -10.20 0.05
C SER A 277 -15.05 -8.97 -0.70
N TYR A 278 -14.21 -8.22 -1.40
CA TYR A 278 -14.67 -7.10 -2.21
C TYR A 278 -15.61 -7.59 -3.33
N ASN A 279 -16.71 -6.87 -3.54
CA ASN A 279 -17.81 -7.23 -4.44
C ASN A 279 -18.42 -8.62 -4.19
N SER A 280 -18.37 -9.15 -2.96
CA SER A 280 -19.19 -10.30 -2.58
C SER A 280 -20.66 -9.91 -2.47
N TYR A 281 -21.57 -10.90 -2.56
CA TYR A 281 -23.02 -10.67 -2.57
C TYR A 281 -23.55 -9.87 -1.37
N ASN A 282 -22.88 -9.96 -0.23
CA ASN A 282 -23.22 -9.29 1.01
C ASN A 282 -22.33 -8.08 1.35
N TYR A 283 -21.40 -7.69 0.47
CA TYR A 283 -20.41 -6.64 0.76
C TYR A 283 -21.06 -5.29 1.10
N ASN A 284 -22.04 -4.87 0.29
CA ASN A 284 -22.74 -3.60 0.46
C ASN A 284 -23.57 -3.58 1.76
N THR A 285 -24.26 -4.67 2.07
CA THR A 285 -24.99 -4.83 3.34
C THR A 285 -24.06 -4.84 4.54
N ALA A 286 -22.92 -5.55 4.48
CA ALA A 286 -21.93 -5.53 5.56
C ALA A 286 -21.41 -4.11 5.82
N LYS A 287 -21.19 -3.32 4.75
CA LYS A 287 -20.81 -1.91 4.86
C LYS A 287 -21.93 -1.08 5.51
N TYR A 288 -23.18 -1.28 5.11
CA TYR A 288 -24.33 -0.62 5.74
C TYR A 288 -24.42 -0.95 7.24
N LEU A 289 -24.39 -2.23 7.62
CA LEU A 289 -24.42 -2.65 9.03
C LEU A 289 -23.24 -2.08 9.85
N ALA A 290 -22.04 -2.02 9.25
CA ALA A 290 -20.89 -1.39 9.89
C ALA A 290 -21.11 0.12 10.16
N THR A 291 -21.83 0.83 9.28
CA THR A 291 -22.19 2.24 9.54
C THR A 291 -23.17 2.39 10.69
N LEU A 292 -24.10 1.44 10.86
CA LEU A 292 -25.02 1.41 12.00
C LEU A 292 -24.28 1.12 13.32
N LEU A 293 -23.29 0.23 13.30
CA LEU A 293 -22.51 -0.12 14.50
C LEU A 293 -21.51 0.96 14.92
N LYS A 294 -21.02 1.77 13.98
CA LYS A 294 -19.92 2.73 14.23
C LYS A 294 -20.13 3.65 15.45
N PRO A 295 -21.32 4.25 15.69
CA PRO A 295 -21.56 5.08 16.87
C PRO A 295 -21.43 4.33 18.20
N ALA A 296 -21.75 3.04 18.20
CA ALA A 296 -21.69 2.21 19.41
C ALA A 296 -20.24 1.90 19.83
N ILE A 297 -19.32 1.76 18.87
CA ILE A 297 -17.94 1.33 19.12
C ILE A 297 -17.20 2.30 20.06
N SER A 298 -17.32 3.61 19.85
CA SER A 298 -16.63 4.62 20.66
C SER A 298 -17.17 4.76 22.08
N THR A 299 -18.31 4.15 22.39
CA THR A 299 -18.90 4.15 23.74
C THR A 299 -18.48 2.93 24.57
N CYS A 300 -17.78 1.97 23.97
CA CYS A 300 -17.30 0.80 24.69
C CYS A 300 -16.21 1.23 25.70
N PRO A 301 -16.26 0.77 26.97
CA PRO A 301 -15.25 1.13 27.97
C PRO A 301 -13.81 0.77 27.60
N SER A 302 -13.64 -0.28 26.78
CA SER A 302 -12.36 -0.76 26.27
C SER A 302 -11.94 -0.12 24.95
N TYR A 303 -12.68 0.87 24.45
CA TYR A 303 -12.37 1.53 23.18
C TYR A 303 -11.08 2.33 23.30
N VAL A 304 -10.18 2.09 22.35
CA VAL A 304 -8.94 2.85 22.16
C VAL A 304 -8.89 3.21 20.68
N LYS A 305 -8.78 4.51 20.39
CA LYS A 305 -8.90 4.99 19.00
C LYS A 305 -7.71 4.57 18.14
N ASP A 306 -6.50 4.80 18.63
CA ASP A 306 -5.25 4.57 17.92
C ASP A 306 -4.06 4.48 18.89
N SER A 307 -2.85 4.31 18.35
CA SER A 307 -1.62 4.19 19.16
C SER A 307 -1.26 5.47 19.91
N PHE A 308 -1.65 6.65 19.43
CA PHE A 308 -1.39 7.92 20.11
C PHE A 308 -2.34 8.09 21.29
N ASP A 309 -3.61 7.74 21.10
CA ASP A 309 -4.62 7.71 22.15
C ASP A 309 -4.24 6.71 23.25
N PHE A 310 -3.78 5.52 22.88
CA PHE A 310 -3.25 4.54 23.84
C PHE A 310 -2.09 5.11 24.66
N ALA A 311 -1.09 5.70 23.99
CA ALA A 311 0.07 6.28 24.66
C ALA A 311 -0.32 7.41 25.63
N ARG A 312 -1.35 8.20 25.29
CA ARG A 312 -1.94 9.22 26.16
C ARG A 312 -2.60 8.58 27.39
N ILE A 313 -3.49 7.60 27.20
CA ILE A 313 -4.20 6.90 28.28
C ILE A 313 -3.21 6.31 29.31
N ILE A 314 -2.14 5.67 28.84
CA ILE A 314 -1.13 5.09 29.73
C ILE A 314 -0.31 6.17 30.45
N LYS A 315 0.04 7.28 29.78
CA LYS A 315 0.76 8.39 30.41
C LYS A 315 -0.05 9.09 31.51
N GLU A 316 -1.37 9.19 31.36
CA GLU A 316 -2.28 9.73 32.37
C GLU A 316 -2.39 8.79 33.59
N LYS A 317 -2.14 7.49 33.40
CA LYS A 317 -2.25 6.43 34.42
C LYS A 317 -0.92 6.05 35.09
N LYS A 318 0.12 6.89 35.02
CA LYS A 318 1.50 6.60 35.45
C LYS A 318 1.67 6.13 36.91
N ASN A 319 0.72 6.45 37.79
CA ASN A 319 0.85 6.19 39.24
C ASN A 319 -0.03 5.03 39.73
N LEU A 320 -0.51 4.15 38.84
CA LEU A 320 -1.25 2.97 39.27
C LEU A 320 -0.28 1.93 39.86
N PRO A 321 -0.50 1.45 41.11
CA PRO A 321 0.29 0.35 41.65
C PRO A 321 0.01 -0.92 40.84
N GLY A 322 1.05 -1.60 40.37
CA GLY A 322 0.93 -2.89 39.67
C GLY A 322 2.02 -3.16 38.64
N LEU A 323 1.96 -4.35 38.05
CA LEU A 323 2.82 -4.77 36.94
C LEU A 323 2.08 -4.62 35.61
N MET A 324 2.77 -4.14 34.58
CA MET A 324 2.23 -4.10 33.22
C MET A 324 2.43 -5.47 32.56
N CYS A 325 1.33 -6.08 32.14
CA CYS A 325 1.35 -7.35 31.39
C CYS A 325 0.90 -7.12 29.95
N SER A 326 1.61 -7.74 29.00
CA SER A 326 1.21 -7.77 27.59
C SER A 326 0.69 -9.17 27.26
N LEU A 327 -0.53 -9.24 26.73
CA LEU A 327 -1.22 -10.48 26.36
C LEU A 327 -1.65 -10.38 24.90
N ASP A 328 -1.46 -11.45 24.12
CA ASP A 328 -1.88 -11.53 22.72
C ASP A 328 -2.93 -12.63 22.56
N VAL A 329 -4.02 -12.34 21.85
CA VAL A 329 -5.07 -13.32 21.58
C VAL A 329 -4.72 -14.12 20.33
N SER A 330 -4.61 -15.43 20.47
CA SER A 330 -4.37 -16.32 19.34
C SER A 330 -5.63 -16.50 18.49
N SER A 331 -5.50 -16.29 17.18
CA SER A 331 -6.54 -16.60 16.19
C SER A 331 -7.92 -16.00 16.51
N LEU A 332 -7.96 -14.71 16.87
CA LEU A 332 -9.18 -14.02 17.28
C LEU A 332 -10.35 -14.26 16.32
N PHE A 333 -10.15 -14.10 15.01
CA PHE A 333 -11.21 -14.19 14.00
C PHE A 333 -11.93 -15.54 13.95
N THR A 334 -11.23 -16.66 14.21
CA THR A 334 -11.83 -18.01 14.17
C THR A 334 -12.42 -18.42 15.51
N ASN A 335 -12.16 -17.67 16.59
CA ASN A 335 -12.60 -17.99 17.94
C ASN A 335 -13.69 -17.02 18.47
N VAL A 336 -14.21 -16.12 17.63
CA VAL A 336 -15.34 -15.24 18.02
C VAL A 336 -16.61 -16.08 18.18
N PRO A 337 -17.30 -16.05 19.34
CA PRO A 337 -18.60 -16.71 19.50
C PRO A 337 -19.66 -15.95 18.68
N LEU A 338 -19.88 -16.39 17.44
CA LEU A 338 -20.65 -15.65 16.42
C LEU A 338 -22.05 -15.27 16.88
N ASP A 339 -22.83 -16.22 17.42
CA ASP A 339 -24.19 -15.94 17.88
C ASP A 339 -24.23 -14.83 18.95
N LYS A 340 -23.36 -14.95 19.97
CA LYS A 340 -23.26 -13.93 21.02
C LYS A 340 -22.82 -12.57 20.46
N ALA A 341 -21.89 -12.57 19.50
CA ALA A 341 -21.43 -11.34 18.87
C ALA A 341 -22.53 -10.67 18.04
N ILE A 342 -23.35 -11.45 17.33
CA ILE A 342 -24.51 -10.97 16.57
C ILE A 342 -25.56 -10.39 17.52
N ASP A 343 -25.90 -11.08 18.61
CA ASP A 343 -26.87 -10.60 19.61
C ASP A 343 -26.44 -9.25 20.22
N ILE A 344 -25.15 -9.12 20.56
CA ILE A 344 -24.58 -7.87 21.07
C ILE A 344 -24.64 -6.77 20.00
N ALA A 345 -24.32 -7.10 18.74
CA ALA A 345 -24.36 -6.14 17.64
C ALA A 345 -25.78 -5.61 17.41
N ILE A 346 -26.79 -6.48 17.38
CA ILE A 346 -28.21 -6.11 17.23
C ILE A 346 -28.63 -5.18 18.37
N LYS A 347 -28.34 -5.56 19.63
CA LYS A 347 -28.65 -4.74 20.81
C LYS A 347 -28.02 -3.35 20.72
N LYS A 348 -26.77 -3.27 20.25
CA LYS A 348 -26.07 -1.99 20.06
C LYS A 348 -26.67 -1.18 18.91
N ILE A 349 -27.01 -1.79 17.78
CA ILE A 349 -27.66 -1.09 16.66
C ILE A 349 -28.99 -0.48 17.13
N LYS A 350 -29.85 -1.26 17.80
CA LYS A 350 -31.14 -0.79 18.30
C LYS A 350 -31.02 0.37 19.29
N LEU A 351 -30.05 0.29 20.19
CA LEU A 351 -29.80 1.36 21.17
C LEU A 351 -29.40 2.69 20.51
N PHE A 352 -28.56 2.65 19.48
CA PHE A 352 -28.05 3.86 18.81
C PHE A 352 -28.96 4.35 17.68
N HIS A 353 -29.85 3.49 17.16
CA HIS A 353 -30.79 3.79 16.08
C HIS A 353 -32.22 3.40 16.49
N PRO A 354 -32.84 4.07 17.47
CA PRO A 354 -34.16 3.69 17.99
C PRO A 354 -35.29 3.82 16.97
N LYS A 355 -35.06 4.58 15.88
CA LYS A 355 -36.00 4.73 14.76
C LYS A 355 -35.84 3.64 13.69
N LEU A 356 -34.91 2.70 13.85
CA LEU A 356 -34.66 1.64 12.88
C LEU A 356 -35.84 0.64 12.88
N THR A 357 -36.51 0.56 11.74
CA THR A 357 -37.71 -0.26 11.51
C THR A 357 -37.42 -1.75 11.36
N ILE A 358 -36.17 -2.13 11.06
CA ILE A 358 -35.75 -3.53 10.92
C ILE A 358 -35.78 -4.21 12.28
N ASP A 359 -36.55 -5.27 12.46
CA ASP A 359 -36.59 -6.06 13.70
C ASP A 359 -35.34 -6.93 13.91
N ASP A 360 -35.25 -7.56 15.08
CA ASP A 360 -34.08 -8.33 15.50
C ASP A 360 -33.89 -9.60 14.66
N GLU A 361 -34.98 -10.22 14.18
CA GLU A 361 -34.93 -11.42 13.35
C GLU A 361 -34.39 -11.11 11.96
N ASN A 362 -34.82 -9.99 11.35
CA ASN A 362 -34.34 -9.55 10.05
C ASN A 362 -32.93 -8.93 10.09
N LEU A 363 -32.46 -8.49 11.27
CA LEU A 363 -31.07 -8.06 11.49
C LEU A 363 -30.11 -9.23 11.71
N ARG A 364 -30.60 -10.37 12.19
CA ARG A 364 -29.81 -11.60 12.39
C ARG A 364 -29.52 -12.28 11.06
#